data_AF-A0A1C7GVA6-F1
#
_entry.id   AF-A0A1C7GVA6-F1
#
_cell.length_a   1.000
_cell.length_b   1.000
_cell.length_c   1.000
_cell.angle_alpha   90.00
_cell.angle_beta   90.00
_cell.angle_gamma   90.00
#
_symmetry.space_group_name_H-M   'P 1'
#
loop_
_entity.id
_entity.type
_entity.pdbx_description
1 polymer ?
#
loop_
_entity_poly.entity_id
_entity_poly.type
_entity_poly.pdbx_seq_one_letter_code
_entity_poly.pdbx_strand_id
1 'polypeptide(L)'
;MLIKIYQINSERDTARAKFMGLGQLKDSVDSSSYDEVFSGDVDCGNLEDVFARFNTEGHPLHRGHSLSVSDVVLTENGAFFCDTIGFKEIDFDESKVHKPGDLLQIVYVEPNRPPFISEAGNDLKSLQRAVDGHIAPVYLGDGTILMCNDEAKLIGMDGNRRLGDSTIAGPFFIVGEDGKDFRSLTDEETQRYMERFAEPEQISQQEVDGDMGFISCTY
;
A
#
# COMPACT_ATOMS: atom_id res chain seq x y z
N MET A 1 -5.48 -9.43 5.34
CA MET A 1 -4.27 -10.22 5.67
C MET A 1 -3.08 -9.29 5.57
N LEU A 2 -2.38 -9.08 6.69
CA LEU A 2 -1.18 -8.26 6.73
C LEU A 2 -0.02 -9.01 6.05
N ILE A 3 0.57 -8.40 5.03
CA ILE A 3 1.71 -8.97 4.31
C ILE A 3 2.79 -7.96 4.04
N LYS A 4 3.99 -8.47 3.78
CA LYS A 4 5.05 -7.75 3.09
C LYS A 4 5.50 -8.53 1.86
N ILE A 5 5.92 -7.82 0.82
CA ILE A 5 6.45 -8.43 -0.40
C ILE A 5 7.88 -7.96 -0.61
N TYR A 6 8.75 -8.92 -0.87
CA TYR A 6 10.15 -8.71 -1.17
C TYR A 6 10.49 -9.24 -2.55
N GLN A 7 11.29 -8.48 -3.28
CA GLN A 7 11.75 -8.86 -4.62
C GLN A 7 13.26 -8.68 -4.74
N ILE A 8 13.90 -9.58 -5.49
CA ILE A 8 15.35 -9.53 -5.69
C ILE A 8 15.73 -8.28 -6.50
N ASN A 9 16.69 -7.53 -5.95
CA ASN A 9 17.37 -6.44 -6.61
C ASN A 9 18.53 -6.98 -7.46
N SER A 10 18.46 -6.76 -8.77
CA SER A 10 19.44 -7.31 -9.72
C SER A 10 20.87 -6.78 -9.52
N GLU A 11 21.06 -5.63 -8.88
CA GLU A 11 22.41 -5.11 -8.58
C GLU A 11 23.06 -5.84 -7.40
N ARG A 12 22.25 -6.39 -6.48
CA ARG A 12 22.72 -7.16 -5.32
C ARG A 12 22.62 -8.68 -5.51
N ASP A 13 22.01 -9.13 -6.61
CA ASP A 13 21.84 -10.53 -6.97
C ASP A 13 23.13 -11.15 -7.56
N THR A 14 24.17 -11.27 -6.73
CA THR A 14 25.47 -11.83 -7.16
C THR A 14 25.38 -13.31 -7.58
N ALA A 15 24.40 -14.05 -7.04
CA ALA A 15 24.15 -15.44 -7.36
C ALA A 15 23.28 -15.64 -8.62
N ARG A 16 22.69 -14.57 -9.16
CA ARG A 16 21.72 -14.59 -10.27
C ARG A 16 20.49 -15.46 -9.96
N ALA A 17 20.03 -15.40 -8.71
CA ALA A 17 18.91 -16.17 -8.18
C ALA A 17 17.54 -15.64 -8.65
N LYS A 18 17.46 -14.42 -9.21
CA LYS A 18 16.21 -13.85 -9.70
C LYS A 18 15.56 -14.75 -10.74
N PHE A 19 14.29 -15.07 -10.52
CA PHE A 19 13.46 -15.99 -11.30
C PHE A 19 13.89 -17.47 -11.27
N MET A 20 14.79 -17.86 -10.37
CA MET A 20 15.16 -19.25 -10.16
C MET A 20 14.30 -19.87 -9.06
N GLY A 21 13.80 -21.09 -9.28
CA GLY A 21 13.12 -21.85 -8.23
C GLY A 21 14.08 -22.35 -7.15
N LEU A 22 13.58 -22.67 -5.95
CA LEU A 22 14.43 -23.07 -4.82
C LEU A 22 15.32 -24.27 -5.15
N GLY A 23 14.80 -25.24 -5.91
CA GLY A 23 15.54 -26.43 -6.31
C GLY A 23 16.71 -26.17 -7.28
N GLN A 24 16.81 -24.96 -7.82
CA GLN A 24 17.88 -24.55 -8.73
C GLN A 24 18.95 -23.69 -8.04
N LEU A 25 18.66 -23.19 -6.84
CA LEU A 25 19.61 -22.40 -6.07
C LEU A 25 20.77 -23.28 -5.59
N LYS A 26 21.99 -22.73 -5.62
CA LYS A 26 23.18 -23.42 -5.10
C LYS A 26 23.24 -23.38 -3.57
N ASP A 27 22.78 -22.28 -3.02
CA ASP A 27 22.77 -21.96 -1.59
C ASP A 27 21.34 -21.55 -1.17
N SER A 28 21.13 -21.31 0.13
CA SER A 28 19.87 -20.76 0.63
C SER A 28 19.58 -19.37 0.07
N VAL A 29 18.32 -18.95 0.17
CA VAL A 29 17.90 -17.58 -0.19
C VAL A 29 18.72 -16.55 0.58
N ASP A 30 19.35 -15.62 -0.13
CA ASP A 30 20.09 -14.50 0.46
C ASP A 30 19.16 -13.29 0.63
N SER A 31 18.64 -13.11 1.85
CA SER A 31 17.76 -11.98 2.20
C SER A 31 18.37 -10.61 1.89
N SER A 32 19.69 -10.45 1.89
CA SER A 32 20.35 -9.16 1.62
C SER A 32 20.24 -8.70 0.16
N SER A 33 19.88 -9.61 -0.75
CA SER A 33 19.64 -9.31 -2.16
C SER A 33 18.26 -8.70 -2.44
N TYR A 34 17.35 -8.66 -1.45
CA TYR A 34 15.97 -8.25 -1.64
C TYR A 34 15.71 -6.77 -1.31
N ASP A 35 14.71 -6.19 -1.97
CA ASP A 35 14.04 -4.94 -1.63
C ASP A 35 12.66 -5.22 -1.05
N GLU A 36 12.24 -4.50 0.00
CA GLU A 36 10.84 -4.43 0.43
C GLU A 36 10.03 -3.54 -0.54
N VAL A 37 9.13 -4.16 -1.31
CA VAL A 37 8.36 -3.47 -2.36
C VAL A 37 6.90 -3.21 -1.97
N PHE A 38 6.42 -3.81 -0.88
CA PHE A 38 5.08 -3.59 -0.34
C PHE A 38 5.02 -4.00 1.14
N SER A 39 4.20 -3.29 1.92
CA SER A 39 3.85 -3.62 3.30
C SER A 39 2.44 -3.10 3.55
N GLY A 40 1.49 -3.95 3.94
CA GLY A 40 0.11 -3.51 4.18
C GLY A 40 -0.88 -4.65 4.30
N ASP A 41 -2.13 -4.32 4.61
CA ASP A 41 -3.21 -5.31 4.68
C ASP A 41 -3.93 -5.45 3.34
N VAL A 42 -4.06 -6.68 2.87
CA VAL A 42 -4.75 -7.02 1.62
C VAL A 42 -5.96 -7.90 1.86
N ASP A 43 -7.01 -7.73 1.06
CA ASP A 43 -8.22 -8.57 1.11
C ASP A 43 -7.98 -9.91 0.39
N CYS A 44 -7.09 -10.72 0.96
CA CYS A 44 -6.68 -12.03 0.47
C CYS A 44 -6.81 -13.05 1.60
N GLY A 45 -7.35 -14.24 1.30
CA GLY A 45 -7.51 -15.31 2.29
C GLY A 45 -6.28 -16.22 2.41
N ASN A 46 -5.44 -16.27 1.38
CA ASN A 46 -4.23 -17.11 1.33
C ASN A 46 -3.19 -16.56 0.33
N LEU A 47 -2.04 -17.23 0.21
CA LEU A 47 -0.93 -16.83 -0.67
C LEU A 47 -1.25 -16.91 -2.17
N GLU A 48 -2.12 -17.83 -2.59
CA GLU A 48 -2.55 -17.92 -3.99
C GLU A 48 -3.46 -16.74 -4.36
N ASP A 49 -4.32 -16.29 -3.44
CA ASP A 49 -5.12 -15.07 -3.61
C ASP A 49 -4.20 -13.83 -3.71
N VAL A 50 -3.13 -13.77 -2.91
CA VAL A 50 -2.10 -12.72 -3.02
C VAL A 50 -1.43 -12.76 -4.39
N PHE A 51 -0.99 -13.95 -4.83
CA PHE A 51 -0.38 -14.12 -6.14
C PHE A 51 -1.31 -13.64 -7.26
N ALA A 52 -2.57 -14.06 -7.23
CA ALA A 52 -3.57 -13.68 -8.21
C ALA A 52 -3.81 -12.17 -8.22
N ARG A 53 -4.04 -11.55 -7.06
CA ARG A 53 -4.28 -10.11 -6.92
C ARG A 53 -3.12 -9.30 -7.49
N PHE A 54 -1.89 -9.58 -7.08
CA PHE A 54 -0.70 -8.81 -7.51
C PHE A 54 -0.25 -9.07 -8.96
N ASN A 55 -0.83 -10.06 -9.64
CA ASN A 55 -0.60 -10.34 -11.06
C ASN A 55 -1.72 -9.85 -11.99
N THR A 56 -2.88 -9.49 -11.45
CA THR A 56 -4.06 -9.09 -12.25
C THR A 56 -4.43 -7.63 -11.98
N GLU A 57 -4.98 -7.35 -10.81
CA GLU A 57 -5.43 -6.02 -10.39
C GLU A 57 -4.27 -5.17 -9.86
N GLY A 58 -3.34 -5.80 -9.14
CA GLY A 58 -2.24 -5.15 -8.45
C GLY A 58 -2.64 -4.58 -7.08
N HIS A 59 -1.80 -3.66 -6.60
CA HIS A 59 -2.11 -2.82 -5.45
C HIS A 59 -1.47 -1.44 -5.66
N PRO A 60 -2.18 -0.32 -5.45
CA PRO A 60 -1.67 1.05 -5.65
C PRO A 60 -0.34 1.35 -4.95
N LEU A 61 -0.14 0.77 -3.77
CA LEU A 61 1.09 0.93 -2.97
C LEU A 61 2.23 -0.04 -3.34
N HIS A 62 2.02 -1.01 -4.23
CA HIS A 62 3.05 -1.98 -4.60
C HIS A 62 4.10 -1.35 -5.52
N ARG A 63 5.34 -1.18 -5.03
CA ARG A 63 6.43 -0.51 -5.75
C ARG A 63 7.23 -1.44 -6.70
N GLY A 64 6.91 -2.73 -6.67
CA GLY A 64 7.61 -3.79 -7.40
C GLY A 64 7.01 -4.14 -8.76
N HIS A 65 7.46 -5.26 -9.33
CA HIS A 65 6.85 -5.90 -10.49
C HIS A 65 5.81 -6.95 -10.07
N SER A 66 4.97 -7.42 -11.00
CA SER A 66 4.04 -8.53 -10.74
C SER A 66 4.74 -9.71 -10.06
N LEU A 67 4.04 -10.38 -9.13
CA LEU A 67 4.62 -11.47 -8.35
C LEU A 67 5.07 -12.62 -9.27
N SER A 68 6.25 -13.15 -9.00
CA SER A 68 6.94 -14.12 -9.85
C SER A 68 7.84 -15.04 -9.02
N VAL A 69 8.35 -16.09 -9.66
CA VAL A 69 9.35 -16.97 -9.04
C VAL A 69 10.49 -16.13 -8.47
N SER A 70 10.97 -16.49 -7.28
CA SER A 70 11.94 -15.76 -6.46
C SER A 70 11.43 -14.61 -5.60
N ASP A 71 10.16 -14.23 -5.73
CA ASP A 71 9.59 -13.24 -4.81
C ASP A 71 9.25 -13.90 -3.47
N VAL A 72 9.31 -13.13 -2.38
CA VAL A 72 8.98 -13.60 -1.03
C VAL A 72 7.78 -12.82 -0.50
N VAL A 73 6.78 -13.54 -0.01
CA VAL A 73 5.64 -12.97 0.72
C VAL A 73 5.80 -13.34 2.19
N LEU A 74 5.96 -12.34 3.04
CA LEU A 74 5.96 -12.51 4.47
C LEU A 74 4.55 -12.28 5.02
N THR A 75 4.13 -13.16 5.93
CA THR A 75 2.86 -13.08 6.66
C THR A 75 3.12 -13.28 8.16
N GLU A 76 2.07 -13.21 8.98
CA GLU A 76 2.16 -13.59 10.39
C GLU A 76 2.61 -15.05 10.63
N ASN A 77 2.42 -15.93 9.64
CA ASN A 77 2.72 -17.36 9.73
C ASN A 77 4.13 -17.72 9.23
N GLY A 78 4.91 -16.75 8.73
CA GLY A 78 6.25 -16.98 8.22
C GLY A 78 6.50 -16.34 6.85
N ALA A 79 7.69 -16.61 6.30
CA ALA A 79 8.13 -16.13 5.01
C ALA A 79 7.98 -17.22 3.94
N PHE A 80 7.34 -16.87 2.83
CA PHE A 80 6.98 -17.81 1.78
C PHE A 80 7.56 -17.38 0.45
N PHE A 81 8.45 -18.20 -0.09
CA PHE A 81 9.05 -18.04 -1.40
C PHE A 81 8.06 -18.49 -2.49
N CYS A 82 7.81 -17.65 -3.48
CA CYS A 82 7.12 -18.01 -4.70
C CYS A 82 8.04 -18.89 -5.55
N ASP A 83 7.76 -20.19 -5.61
CA ASP A 83 8.54 -21.15 -6.39
C ASP A 83 7.84 -21.41 -7.74
N THR A 84 8.44 -22.29 -8.55
CA THR A 84 7.90 -22.72 -9.86
C THR A 84 6.48 -23.27 -9.74
N ILE A 85 6.13 -23.82 -8.59
CA ILE A 85 4.78 -24.31 -8.25
C ILE A 85 4.48 -23.90 -6.81
N GLY A 86 3.52 -22.99 -6.66
CA GLY A 86 3.02 -22.52 -5.37
C GLY A 86 4.09 -21.85 -4.51
N PHE A 87 3.80 -21.80 -3.21
CA PHE A 87 4.65 -21.16 -2.21
C PHE A 87 5.33 -22.18 -1.31
N LYS A 88 6.58 -21.89 -0.93
CA LYS A 88 7.36 -22.70 0.01
C LYS A 88 7.86 -21.84 1.15
N GLU A 89 7.65 -22.31 2.37
CA GLU A 89 8.18 -21.66 3.56
C GLU A 89 9.72 -21.70 3.55
N ILE A 90 10.35 -20.58 3.89
CA ILE A 90 11.81 -20.43 3.95
C ILE A 90 12.22 -19.70 5.23
N ASP A 91 13.48 -19.89 5.64
CA ASP A 91 14.13 -18.98 6.58
C ASP A 91 14.48 -17.68 5.84
N PHE A 92 14.00 -16.54 6.34
CA PHE A 92 14.16 -15.24 5.70
C PHE A 92 14.34 -14.16 6.75
N ASP A 93 15.49 -13.47 6.68
CA ASP A 93 15.90 -12.49 7.67
C ASP A 93 15.59 -11.08 7.18
N GLU A 94 14.45 -10.53 7.62
CA GLU A 94 14.03 -9.16 7.31
C GLU A 94 15.06 -8.10 7.71
N SER A 95 15.90 -8.35 8.72
CA SER A 95 16.89 -7.35 9.16
C SER A 95 17.99 -7.09 8.13
N LYS A 96 18.13 -7.97 7.14
CA LYS A 96 19.12 -7.87 6.06
C LYS A 96 18.56 -7.24 4.78
N VAL A 97 17.24 -7.17 4.62
CA VAL A 97 16.63 -6.67 3.39
C VAL A 97 16.86 -5.17 3.23
N HIS A 98 16.83 -4.69 1.99
CA HIS A 98 16.89 -3.26 1.74
C HIS A 98 15.49 -2.66 1.72
N LYS A 99 15.38 -1.46 2.27
CA LYS A 99 14.16 -0.66 2.24
C LYS A 99 14.49 0.71 1.67
N PRO A 100 13.72 1.22 0.69
CA PRO A 100 13.93 2.57 0.16
C PRO A 100 13.86 3.62 1.27
N GLY A 101 14.78 4.60 1.22
CA GLY A 101 14.92 5.61 2.27
C GLY A 101 13.92 6.78 2.20
N ASP A 102 13.13 6.86 1.13
CA ASP A 102 12.20 7.95 0.81
C ASP A 102 10.73 7.55 0.97
N LEU A 103 10.46 6.55 1.81
CA LEU A 103 9.11 6.09 2.10
C LEU A 103 8.48 6.89 3.25
N LEU A 104 7.20 7.19 3.09
CA LEU A 104 6.35 7.84 4.08
C LEU A 104 5.46 6.79 4.74
N GLN A 105 5.47 6.73 6.07
CA GLN A 105 4.47 5.96 6.81
C GLN A 105 3.13 6.69 6.76
N ILE A 106 2.10 5.99 6.28
CA ILE A 106 0.77 6.52 6.02
C ILE A 106 -0.31 5.64 6.65
N VAL A 107 -1.49 6.22 6.88
CA VAL A 107 -2.73 5.45 7.06
C VAL A 107 -3.45 5.43 5.72
N TYR A 108 -3.66 4.24 5.16
CA TYR A 108 -4.31 4.03 3.87
C TYR A 108 -5.73 3.49 4.08
N VAL A 109 -6.68 3.97 3.28
CA VAL A 109 -8.10 3.61 3.41
C VAL A 109 -8.69 3.30 2.04
N GLU A 110 -9.15 2.07 1.85
CA GLU A 110 -9.89 1.64 0.67
C GLU A 110 -11.41 1.70 0.94
N PRO A 111 -12.23 1.90 -0.11
CA PRO A 111 -13.68 1.76 0.01
C PRO A 111 -14.06 0.43 0.65
N ASN A 112 -15.05 0.45 1.54
CA ASN A 112 -15.60 -0.73 2.22
C ASN A 112 -14.61 -1.54 3.09
N ARG A 113 -13.39 -1.05 3.34
CA ARG A 113 -12.40 -1.71 4.20
C ARG A 113 -12.02 -0.85 5.41
N PRO A 114 -11.64 -1.47 6.54
CA PRO A 114 -10.96 -0.76 7.62
C PRO A 114 -9.63 -0.14 7.14
N PRO A 115 -9.13 0.91 7.81
CA PRO A 115 -7.84 1.51 7.48
C PRO A 115 -6.70 0.56 7.84
N PHE A 116 -5.55 0.72 7.19
CA PHE A 116 -4.33 0.03 7.56
C PHE A 116 -3.10 0.92 7.43
N ILE A 117 -2.07 0.59 8.20
CA ILE A 117 -0.77 1.26 8.14
C ILE A 117 -0.01 0.70 6.94
N SER A 118 0.54 1.59 6.12
CA SER A 118 1.33 1.22 4.95
C SER A 118 2.35 2.32 4.64
N GLU A 119 2.97 2.22 3.47
CA GLU A 119 4.01 3.12 3.04
C GLU A 119 3.84 3.49 1.57
N ALA A 120 4.04 4.77 1.27
CA ALA A 120 4.10 5.31 -0.08
C ALA A 120 5.46 5.97 -0.34
N GLY A 121 5.93 5.98 -1.59
CA GLY A 121 7.08 6.79 -1.97
C GLY A 121 6.73 8.29 -1.90
N ASN A 122 7.71 9.12 -1.54
CA ASN A 122 7.55 10.57 -1.43
C ASN A 122 7.62 11.32 -2.79
N ASP A 123 7.61 10.59 -3.91
CA ASP A 123 7.58 11.18 -5.24
C ASP A 123 6.14 11.30 -5.78
N LEU A 124 5.89 12.29 -6.64
CA LEU A 124 4.56 12.56 -7.19
C LEU A 124 3.92 11.33 -7.86
N LYS A 125 4.71 10.49 -8.55
CA LYS A 125 4.19 9.32 -9.25
C LYS A 125 3.71 8.28 -8.24
N SER A 126 4.43 8.07 -7.14
CA SER A 126 4.00 7.19 -6.05
C SER A 126 2.72 7.69 -5.39
N LEU A 127 2.60 8.99 -5.10
CA LEU A 127 1.41 9.59 -4.48
C LEU A 127 0.18 9.52 -5.39
N GLN A 128 0.33 9.83 -6.69
CA GLN A 128 -0.73 9.72 -7.69
C GLN A 128 -1.20 8.28 -7.87
N ARG A 129 -0.26 7.33 -7.91
CA ARG A 129 -0.60 5.92 -7.98
C ARG A 129 -1.38 5.47 -6.75
N ALA A 130 -1.03 5.93 -5.55
CA ALA A 130 -1.69 5.56 -4.30
C ALA A 130 -3.18 5.94 -4.27
N VAL A 131 -3.60 7.02 -4.94
CA VAL A 131 -5.01 7.44 -5.03
C VAL A 131 -5.67 7.04 -6.37
N ASP A 132 -4.95 6.32 -7.23
CA ASP A 132 -5.39 5.95 -8.57
C ASP A 132 -5.79 7.16 -9.45
N GLY A 133 -5.00 8.24 -9.40
CA GLY A 133 -5.26 9.44 -10.20
C GLY A 133 -4.51 10.69 -9.76
N HIS A 134 -5.03 11.85 -10.14
CA HIS A 134 -4.43 13.13 -9.74
C HIS A 134 -4.71 13.42 -8.27
N ILE A 135 -3.67 13.73 -7.50
CA ILE A 135 -3.80 14.01 -6.07
C ILE A 135 -4.50 15.35 -5.83
N ALA A 136 -5.40 15.36 -4.85
CA ALA A 136 -5.98 16.53 -4.23
C ALA A 136 -5.70 16.50 -2.72
N PRO A 137 -4.96 17.48 -2.16
CA PRO A 137 -4.72 17.57 -0.73
C PRO A 137 -5.90 18.23 0.00
N VAL A 138 -6.35 17.62 1.09
CA VAL A 138 -7.31 18.18 2.05
C VAL A 138 -6.60 18.37 3.38
N TYR A 139 -6.33 19.62 3.74
CA TYR A 139 -5.65 19.97 4.99
C TYR A 139 -6.59 19.78 6.19
N LEU A 140 -6.17 18.96 7.17
CA LEU A 140 -6.98 18.59 8.33
C LEU A 140 -6.75 19.49 9.56
N GLY A 141 -5.75 20.38 9.50
CA GLY A 141 -5.56 21.46 10.47
C GLY A 141 -4.88 21.04 11.76
N ASP A 142 -4.47 19.78 11.83
CA ASP A 142 -3.76 19.17 12.95
C ASP A 142 -2.32 18.77 12.58
N GLY A 143 -1.78 19.34 11.50
CA GLY A 143 -0.47 19.01 10.94
C GLY A 143 -0.48 17.77 10.05
N THR A 144 -1.64 17.30 9.62
CA THR A 144 -1.80 16.19 8.66
C THR A 144 -2.66 16.58 7.45
N ILE A 145 -2.49 15.81 6.38
CA ILE A 145 -3.12 16.02 5.08
C ILE A 145 -3.77 14.71 4.66
N LEU A 146 -5.03 14.77 4.23
CA LEU A 146 -5.68 13.70 3.49
C LEU A 146 -5.41 13.89 2.01
N MET A 147 -4.84 12.87 1.38
CA MET A 147 -4.60 12.81 -0.05
C MET A 147 -5.61 11.88 -0.70
N CYS A 148 -6.42 12.41 -1.62
CA CYS A 148 -7.39 11.66 -2.41
C CYS A 148 -7.25 11.99 -3.89
N ASN A 149 -8.04 11.33 -4.74
CA ASN A 149 -8.07 11.61 -6.17
C ASN A 149 -9.07 12.75 -6.49
N ASP A 150 -8.59 13.79 -7.18
CA ASP A 150 -9.35 15.00 -7.55
C ASP A 150 -10.52 14.69 -8.50
N GLU A 151 -10.42 13.62 -9.27
CA GLU A 151 -11.42 13.22 -10.27
C GLU A 151 -12.27 12.03 -9.82
N ALA A 152 -12.05 11.48 -8.61
CA ALA A 152 -12.64 10.21 -8.17
C ALA A 152 -14.16 10.13 -8.36
N LYS A 153 -14.88 11.18 -7.96
CA LYS A 153 -16.34 11.26 -8.12
C LYS A 153 -16.76 11.35 -9.58
N LEU A 154 -16.00 12.11 -10.39
CA LEU A 154 -16.28 12.32 -11.81
C LEU A 154 -16.12 11.04 -12.63
N ILE A 155 -15.17 10.18 -12.24
CA ILE A 155 -14.90 8.90 -12.91
C ILE A 155 -15.68 7.73 -12.29
N GLY A 156 -16.58 8.01 -11.32
CA GLY A 156 -17.47 7.02 -10.73
C GLY A 156 -16.78 6.02 -9.81
N MET A 157 -15.75 6.43 -9.07
CA MET A 157 -15.17 5.58 -8.02
C MET A 157 -16.16 5.39 -6.86
N ASP A 158 -16.06 4.24 -6.20
CA ASP A 158 -16.88 3.90 -5.04
C ASP A 158 -16.69 4.90 -3.89
N GLY A 159 -17.77 5.21 -3.18
CA GLY A 159 -17.71 6.02 -1.96
C GLY A 159 -16.93 5.31 -0.84
N ASN A 160 -16.09 6.06 -0.13
CA ASN A 160 -15.18 5.52 0.87
C ASN A 160 -15.52 5.97 2.31
N ARG A 161 -15.45 7.27 2.58
CA ARG A 161 -15.74 7.87 3.89
C ARG A 161 -16.40 9.24 3.73
N ARG A 162 -17.08 9.71 4.77
CA ARG A 162 -17.56 11.10 4.84
C ARG A 162 -16.53 11.98 5.54
N LEU A 163 -16.34 13.19 5.02
CA LEU A 163 -15.49 14.21 5.60
C LEU A 163 -16.20 15.56 5.58
N GLY A 164 -16.64 16.01 6.75
CA GLY A 164 -17.52 17.17 6.87
C GLY A 164 -18.85 16.89 6.17
N ASP A 165 -19.25 17.80 5.28
CA ASP A 165 -20.48 17.68 4.48
C ASP A 165 -20.27 16.99 3.13
N SER A 166 -19.06 16.49 2.85
CA SER A 166 -18.71 15.84 1.58
C SER A 166 -18.33 14.37 1.77
N THR A 167 -18.32 13.64 0.68
CA THR A 167 -17.91 12.25 0.53
C THR A 167 -16.54 12.19 -0.13
N ILE A 168 -15.72 11.24 0.32
CA ILE A 168 -14.48 10.86 -0.36
C ILE A 168 -14.82 9.66 -1.24
N ALA A 169 -14.46 9.71 -2.51
CA ALA A 169 -14.57 8.59 -3.44
C ALA A 169 -13.18 8.01 -3.75
N GLY A 170 -13.11 6.70 -3.97
CA GLY A 170 -11.86 5.98 -4.21
C GLY A 170 -10.97 5.86 -2.98
N PRO A 171 -9.78 5.25 -3.13
CA PRO A 171 -8.82 5.16 -2.04
C PRO A 171 -8.24 6.53 -1.67
N PHE A 172 -7.89 6.69 -0.40
CA PHE A 172 -7.19 7.86 0.09
C PHE A 172 -6.15 7.46 1.14
N PHE A 173 -5.27 8.39 1.49
CA PHE A 173 -4.35 8.20 2.59
C PHE A 173 -4.10 9.46 3.39
N ILE A 174 -3.63 9.29 4.63
CA ILE A 174 -3.22 10.37 5.51
C ILE A 174 -1.70 10.42 5.59
N VAL A 175 -1.14 11.62 5.53
CA VAL A 175 0.30 11.89 5.60
C VAL A 175 0.56 13.12 6.47
N GLY A 176 1.74 13.20 7.07
CA GLY A 176 2.14 14.35 7.88
C GLY A 176 2.59 15.53 7.00
N GLU A 177 2.23 16.74 7.42
CA GLU A 177 2.69 17.98 6.81
C GLU A 177 4.09 18.35 7.32
N ASP A 178 4.99 18.73 6.41
CA ASP A 178 6.30 19.33 6.70
C ASP A 178 6.53 20.57 5.82
N GLY A 179 5.78 21.64 6.10
CA GLY A 179 5.87 22.90 5.35
C GLY A 179 5.37 22.76 3.91
N LYS A 180 6.29 22.57 2.95
CA LYS A 180 5.95 22.33 1.54
C LYS A 180 6.11 20.88 1.12
N ASP A 181 6.71 20.07 1.99
CA ASP A 181 7.00 18.66 1.77
C ASP A 181 6.12 17.79 2.68
N PHE A 182 6.30 16.48 2.57
CA PHE A 182 5.60 15.49 3.38
C PHE A 182 6.56 14.77 4.31
N ARG A 183 6.03 14.35 5.46
CA ARG A 183 6.70 13.49 6.43
C ARG A 183 5.83 12.29 6.78
N SER A 184 6.46 11.25 7.30
CA SER A 184 5.76 10.14 7.94
C SER A 184 4.86 10.63 9.07
N LEU A 185 3.73 9.95 9.26
CA LEU A 185 2.89 10.14 10.43
C LEU A 185 3.63 9.72 11.70
N THR A 186 3.39 10.45 12.80
CA THR A 186 3.81 9.98 14.14
C THR A 186 2.92 8.83 14.60
N ASP A 187 3.31 8.15 15.67
CA ASP A 187 2.51 7.06 16.26
C ASP A 187 1.13 7.58 16.72
N GLU A 188 1.07 8.78 17.31
CA GLU A 188 -0.19 9.40 17.76
C GLU A 188 -1.10 9.80 16.60
N GLU A 189 -0.53 10.34 15.52
CA GLU A 189 -1.29 10.65 14.31
C GLU A 189 -1.80 9.37 13.65
N THR A 190 -0.96 8.35 13.56
CA THR A 190 -1.31 7.04 13.01
C THR A 190 -2.47 6.43 13.80
N GLN A 191 -2.36 6.36 15.12
CA GLN A 191 -3.43 5.83 15.98
C GLN A 191 -4.74 6.61 15.81
N ARG A 192 -4.67 7.95 15.82
CA ARG A 192 -5.84 8.81 15.63
C ARG A 192 -6.59 8.48 14.35
N TYR A 193 -5.88 8.31 13.23
CA TYR A 193 -6.50 8.06 11.93
C TYR A 193 -6.95 6.61 11.73
N MET A 194 -6.25 5.66 12.34
CA MET A 194 -6.73 4.28 12.44
C MET A 194 -8.06 4.19 13.20
N GLU A 195 -8.21 4.93 14.31
CA GLU A 195 -9.45 5.00 15.08
C GLU A 195 -10.55 5.77 14.33
N ARG A 196 -10.22 6.93 13.75
CA ARG A 196 -11.18 7.80 13.05
C ARG A 196 -11.89 7.09 11.90
N PHE A 197 -11.17 6.27 11.14
CA PHE A 197 -11.70 5.61 9.94
C PHE A 197 -11.98 4.11 10.15
N ALA A 198 -11.89 3.61 11.38
CA ALA A 198 -11.97 2.19 11.71
C ALA A 198 -13.15 1.46 11.06
N GLU A 199 -14.35 2.07 11.14
CA GLU A 199 -15.57 1.50 10.58
C GLU A 199 -15.76 1.90 9.11
N PRO A 200 -15.91 0.93 8.19
CA PRO A 200 -16.36 1.18 6.84
C PRO A 200 -17.72 1.87 6.79
N GLU A 201 -17.83 2.92 5.99
CA GLU A 201 -19.10 3.59 5.76
C GLU A 201 -19.78 3.08 4.49
N GLN A 202 -21.10 2.88 4.55
CA GLN A 202 -21.90 2.58 3.36
C GLN A 202 -22.32 3.91 2.72
N ILE A 203 -21.78 4.17 1.51
CA ILE A 203 -22.04 5.37 0.71
C ILE A 203 -22.48 4.88 -0.66
N SER A 204 -23.71 5.24 -1.06
CA SER A 204 -24.27 4.80 -2.34
C SER A 204 -23.71 5.63 -3.50
N GLN A 205 -23.73 5.08 -4.72
CA GLN A 205 -23.32 5.85 -5.91
C GLN A 205 -24.16 7.12 -6.10
N GLN A 206 -25.45 7.07 -5.78
CA GLN A 206 -26.33 8.25 -5.85
C GLN A 206 -25.87 9.38 -4.90
N GLU A 207 -25.28 9.02 -3.75
CA GLU A 207 -24.73 9.99 -2.80
C GLU A 207 -23.45 10.62 -3.33
N VAL A 208 -22.55 9.80 -3.89
CA VAL A 208 -21.31 10.26 -4.54
C VAL A 208 -21.64 11.20 -5.70
N ASP A 209 -22.55 10.80 -6.59
CA ASP A 209 -22.97 11.58 -7.76
C ASP A 209 -23.71 12.87 -7.36
N GLY A 210 -24.35 12.88 -6.19
CA GLY A 210 -25.03 14.05 -5.63
C GLY A 210 -24.08 15.08 -5.01
N ASP A 211 -22.84 14.69 -4.71
CA ASP A 211 -21.83 15.48 -4.02
C ASP A 211 -20.67 15.85 -4.96
N MET A 212 -21.00 16.60 -6.01
CA MET A 212 -20.04 17.05 -7.03
C MET A 212 -19.14 18.22 -6.57
N GLY A 213 -19.09 18.50 -5.27
CA GLY A 213 -18.28 19.56 -4.67
C GLY A 213 -16.86 19.10 -4.31
N PHE A 214 -15.96 20.07 -4.16
CA PHE A 214 -14.64 19.83 -3.57
C PHE A 214 -14.75 19.46 -2.10
N ILE A 215 -13.92 18.52 -1.66
CA ILE A 215 -13.80 18.18 -0.25
C ILE A 215 -13.03 19.32 0.43
N SER A 216 -13.64 19.97 1.41
CA SER A 216 -12.98 20.97 2.24
C SER A 216 -13.37 20.80 3.70
N CYS A 217 -12.40 20.89 4.60
CA CYS A 217 -12.68 21.07 6.03
C CYS A 217 -13.03 22.52 6.29
N THR A 218 -14.30 22.80 6.61
CA THR A 218 -14.68 24.07 7.24
C THR A 218 -14.36 23.99 8.73
N TYR A 219 -13.48 24.86 9.22
CA TYR A 219 -13.18 25.02 10.65
C TYR A 219 -14.19 25.96 11.32
#